data_AF-A0A7S0X2F2-F1
#
_entry.id   AF-A0A7S0X2F2-F1
#
_cell.length_a   1.000
_cell.length_b   1.000
_cell.length_c   1.000
_cell.angle_alpha   90.00
_cell.angle_beta   90.00
_cell.angle_gamma   90.00
#
_symmetry.space_group_name_H-M   'P 1'
#
loop_
_entity.id
_entity.type
_entity.pdbx_description
1 polymer ?
#
loop_
_entity_poly.entity_id
_entity_poly.type
_entity_poly.pdbx_seq_one_letter_code
_entity_poly.pdbx_strand_id
1 'polypeptide(L)'
;VNAGAIEVAVAAMRTHASVAELQERACGVLRNLSSSIVDSRNLAWNMDAVIAVAAALRGHPTSAGVQETACVALYFFVKDNNENKRLARRAGAKALATAALKAHHATEKVVTEAQDLLQQ
;
A
#
# COMPACT_ATOMS: atom_id res chain seq x y z
N VAL A 1 17.01 3.01 12.87
CA VAL A 1 17.18 1.82 12.00
C VAL A 1 16.02 1.62 11.00
N ASN A 2 14.84 2.22 11.22
CA ASN A 2 13.63 1.90 10.40
C ASN A 2 13.44 2.73 9.11
N ALA A 3 14.01 3.93 8.99
CA ALA A 3 13.91 4.74 7.77
C ALA A 3 14.59 4.05 6.56
N GLY A 4 15.76 3.44 6.78
CA GLY A 4 16.46 2.69 5.74
C GLY A 4 15.69 1.46 5.25
N ALA A 5 14.88 0.82 6.11
CA ALA A 5 14.06 -0.32 5.70
C ALA A 5 12.91 0.10 4.74
N ILE A 6 12.29 1.26 5.00
CA ILE A 6 11.25 1.82 4.12
C ILE A 6 11.88 2.23 2.78
N GLU A 7 13.01 2.94 2.80
CA GLU A 7 13.71 3.35 1.59
C GLU A 7 14.11 2.15 0.73
N VAL A 8 14.69 1.10 1.34
CA VAL A 8 15.07 -0.13 0.65
C VAL A 8 13.85 -0.83 0.06
N ALA A 9 12.75 -0.94 0.82
CA ALA A 9 11.52 -1.55 0.32
C ALA A 9 10.97 -0.77 -0.88
N VAL A 10 10.90 0.57 -0.80
CA VAL A 10 10.43 1.41 -1.91
C VAL A 10 11.36 1.32 -3.12
N ALA A 11 12.68 1.32 -2.91
CA ALA A 11 13.65 1.18 -3.99
C ALA A 11 13.51 -0.19 -4.69
N ALA A 12 13.32 -1.26 -3.92
CA ALA A 12 13.08 -2.60 -4.45
C ALA A 12 11.76 -2.65 -5.25
N MET A 13 10.68 -2.06 -4.73
CA MET A 13 9.40 -1.97 -5.44
C MET A 13 9.53 -1.25 -6.78
N ARG A 14 10.28 -0.14 -6.83
CA ARG A 14 10.52 0.62 -8.06
C ARG A 14 11.35 -0.16 -9.07
N THR A 15 12.42 -0.80 -8.61
CA THR A 15 13.37 -1.52 -9.46
C THR A 15 12.73 -2.77 -10.07
N HIS A 16 11.85 -3.44 -9.33
CA HIS A 16 11.21 -4.69 -9.74
C HIS A 16 9.69 -4.53 -9.80
N ALA A 17 9.24 -3.44 -10.42
CA ALA A 17 7.82 -3.09 -10.53
C ALA A 17 6.97 -4.18 -11.20
N SER A 18 7.55 -5.02 -12.06
CA SER A 18 6.86 -6.10 -12.76
C SER A 18 6.81 -7.44 -12.01
N VAL A 19 7.50 -7.56 -10.87
CA VAL A 19 7.59 -8.84 -10.11
C VAL A 19 6.54 -8.85 -9.00
N ALA A 20 5.41 -9.51 -9.24
CA ALA A 20 4.28 -9.54 -8.31
C ALA A 20 4.66 -10.02 -6.91
N GLU A 21 5.41 -11.12 -6.80
CA GLU A 21 5.84 -11.67 -5.50
C GLU A 21 6.69 -10.67 -4.71
N LEU A 22 7.55 -9.90 -5.38
CA LEU A 22 8.34 -8.88 -4.72
C LEU A 22 7.49 -7.71 -4.26
N GLN A 23 6.52 -7.27 -5.08
CA GLN A 23 5.59 -6.22 -4.69
C GLN A 23 4.79 -6.63 -3.45
N GLU A 24 4.29 -7.87 -3.40
CA GLU A 24 3.57 -8.41 -2.25
C GLU A 24 4.44 -8.41 -0.98
N ARG A 25 5.66 -8.97 -1.07
CA ARG A 25 6.59 -9.01 0.07
C ARG A 25 6.96 -7.61 0.55
N ALA A 26 7.22 -6.68 -0.37
CA ALA A 26 7.56 -5.30 -0.04
C ALA A 26 6.38 -4.56 0.61
N CYS A 27 5.16 -4.72 0.10
CA CYS A 27 3.94 -4.22 0.74
C CYS A 27 3.76 -4.80 2.15
N GLY A 28 4.05 -6.09 2.34
CA GLY A 28 4.04 -6.73 3.66
C GLY A 28 5.06 -6.13 4.64
N VAL A 29 6.27 -5.83 4.18
CA VAL A 29 7.28 -5.12 4.98
C VAL A 29 6.78 -3.73 5.36
N LEU A 30 6.27 -2.96 4.39
CA LEU A 30 5.75 -1.61 4.63
C LEU A 30 4.58 -1.62 5.61
N ARG A 31 3.66 -2.58 5.50
CA ARG A 31 2.58 -2.81 6.47
C ARG A 31 3.13 -3.00 7.88
N ASN A 32 4.05 -3.95 8.07
CA ASN A 32 4.59 -4.26 9.41
C ASN A 32 5.35 -3.07 10.02
N LEU A 33 6.02 -2.29 9.19
CA LEU A 33 6.69 -1.06 9.61
C LEU A 33 5.67 0.04 9.97
N SER A 34 4.60 0.19 9.19
CA SER A 34 3.55 1.18 9.48
C SER A 34 2.77 0.87 10.76
N SER A 35 2.55 -0.39 11.11
CA SER A 35 1.83 -0.79 12.33
C SER A 35 2.65 -0.64 13.61
N SER A 36 3.99 -0.56 13.51
CA SER A 36 4.89 -0.57 14.67
C SER A 36 5.46 0.81 15.03
N ILE A 37 5.39 1.79 14.12
CA ILE A 37 6.09 3.06 14.28
C ILE A 37 5.10 4.18 14.62
N VAL A 38 4.97 4.46 15.92
CA VAL A 38 4.26 5.61 16.50
C VAL A 38 4.84 6.97 16.04
N ASP A 39 6.11 6.98 15.61
CA ASP A 39 6.86 8.18 15.20
C ASP A 39 7.29 8.21 13.72
N SER A 40 6.49 7.62 12.83
CA SER A 40 6.75 7.65 11.38
C SER A 40 6.39 9.02 10.77
N ARG A 41 6.61 10.11 11.49
CA ARG A 41 6.24 11.49 11.12
C ARG A 41 7.14 12.13 10.06
N ASN A 42 8.16 11.42 9.57
CA ASN A 42 8.98 11.97 8.50
C ASN A 42 8.24 11.84 7.16
N LEU A 43 7.78 12.97 6.65
CA LEU A 43 6.88 13.07 5.50
C LEU A 43 7.48 12.49 4.20
N ALA A 44 8.80 12.57 4.01
CA ALA A 44 9.43 12.20 2.75
C ALA A 44 9.25 10.71 2.43
N TRP A 45 9.59 9.83 3.38
CA TRP A 45 9.49 8.38 3.17
C TRP A 45 8.04 7.88 3.14
N ASN A 46 7.13 8.52 3.88
CA ASN A 46 5.70 8.20 3.80
C ASN A 46 5.12 8.49 2.43
N MET A 47 5.49 9.62 1.83
CA MET A 47 5.03 9.98 0.50
C MET A 47 5.52 8.98 -0.54
N ASP A 48 6.81 8.64 -0.50
CA ASP A 48 7.40 7.66 -1.40
C ASP A 48 6.79 6.26 -1.24
N ALA A 49 6.50 5.85 0.01
CA ALA A 49 5.86 4.57 0.30
C ALA A 49 4.40 4.51 -0.20
N VAL A 50 3.59 5.55 0.08
CA VAL A 50 2.20 5.62 -0.40
C VAL A 50 2.14 5.56 -1.93
N ILE A 51 3.04 6.28 -2.62
CA ILE A 51 3.11 6.27 -4.08
C ILE A 51 3.53 4.89 -4.59
N ALA A 52 4.53 4.25 -3.97
CA ALA A 52 4.99 2.93 -4.37
C ALA A 52 3.91 1.85 -4.20
N VAL A 53 3.18 1.86 -3.08
CA VAL A 53 2.08 0.91 -2.84
C VAL A 53 0.92 1.15 -3.80
N ALA A 54 0.56 2.41 -4.09
CA ALA A 54 -0.45 2.71 -5.10
C ALA A 54 -0.02 2.27 -6.51
N ALA A 55 1.27 2.34 -6.83
CA ALA A 55 1.81 1.82 -8.09
C ALA A 55 1.74 0.29 -8.14
N ALA A 56 2.00 -0.42 -7.05
CA ALA A 56 1.85 -1.87 -6.97
C ALA A 56 0.40 -2.31 -7.22
N LEU A 57 -0.58 -1.65 -6.59
CA LEU A 57 -2.01 -1.89 -6.85
C LEU A 57 -2.36 -1.72 -8.33
N ARG A 58 -1.82 -0.68 -8.98
CA ARG A 58 -2.07 -0.40 -10.39
C ARG A 58 -1.38 -1.39 -11.32
N GLY A 59 -0.16 -1.81 -10.98
CA GLY A 59 0.67 -2.68 -11.82
C GLY A 59 0.27 -4.15 -11.77
N HIS A 60 -0.40 -4.59 -10.70
CA HIS A 60 -0.73 -6.00 -10.46
C HIS A 60 -2.22 -6.23 -10.17
N PRO A 61 -3.14 -5.82 -11.06
CA PRO A 61 -4.58 -5.89 -10.81
C PRO A 61 -5.09 -7.32 -10.65
N THR A 62 -4.42 -8.32 -11.23
CA THR A 62 -4.82 -9.73 -11.18
C THR A 62 -4.15 -10.53 -10.07
N SER A 63 -3.19 -9.96 -9.35
CA SER A 63 -2.52 -10.64 -8.24
C SER A 63 -3.25 -10.38 -6.94
N ALA A 64 -4.02 -11.37 -6.47
CA ALA A 64 -4.78 -11.26 -5.22
C ALA A 64 -3.87 -10.92 -4.02
N GLY A 65 -2.69 -11.53 -3.93
CA GLY A 65 -1.72 -11.27 -2.85
C GLY A 65 -1.20 -9.83 -2.86
N VAL A 66 -0.90 -9.28 -4.03
CA VAL A 66 -0.50 -7.86 -4.14
C VAL A 66 -1.67 -6.95 -3.81
N GLN A 67 -2.88 -7.23 -4.28
CA GLN A 67 -4.06 -6.40 -4.00
C GLN A 67 -4.39 -6.39 -2.50
N GLU A 68 -4.36 -7.55 -1.84
CA GLU A 68 -4.57 -7.68 -0.39
C GLU A 68 -3.53 -6.86 0.37
N THR A 69 -2.25 -7.22 0.22
CA THR A 69 -1.16 -6.64 1.02
C THR A 69 -0.98 -5.14 0.78
N ALA A 70 -1.19 -4.68 -0.46
CA ALA A 70 -1.10 -3.27 -0.79
C ALA A 70 -2.29 -2.45 -0.27
N CYS A 71 -3.52 -2.98 -0.29
CA CYS A 71 -4.67 -2.33 0.35
C CYS A 71 -4.46 -2.18 1.85
N VAL A 72 -4.00 -3.24 2.52
CA VAL A 72 -3.71 -3.23 3.96
C VAL A 72 -2.64 -2.17 4.28
N ALA A 73 -1.53 -2.19 3.53
CA ALA A 73 -0.44 -1.24 3.73
C ALA A 73 -0.91 0.21 3.56
N LEU A 74 -1.69 0.51 2.52
CA LEU A 74 -2.27 1.85 2.34
C LEU A 74 -3.21 2.22 3.48
N TYR A 75 -4.07 1.31 3.93
CA TYR A 75 -4.96 1.56 5.08
C TYR A 75 -4.17 2.01 6.31
N PHE A 76 -3.11 1.28 6.68
CA PHE A 76 -2.27 1.65 7.82
C PHE A 76 -1.52 2.96 7.61
N PHE A 77 -1.09 3.28 6.38
CA PHE A 77 -0.49 4.57 6.10
C PHE A 77 -1.46 5.74 6.28
N VAL A 78 -2.77 5.54 6.05
CA VAL A 78 -3.74 6.63 6.05
C VAL A 78 -4.59 6.74 7.33
N LYS A 79 -4.80 5.63 8.07
CA LYS A 79 -5.78 5.52 9.17
C LYS A 79 -5.79 6.71 10.13
N ASP A 80 -4.62 7.17 10.54
CA ASP A 80 -4.46 8.27 11.50
C ASP A 80 -3.55 9.40 10.95
N ASN A 81 -3.43 9.53 9.63
CA ASN A 81 -2.53 10.51 8.99
C ASN A 81 -3.22 11.25 7.83
N ASN A 82 -3.68 12.47 8.11
CA ASN A 82 -4.38 13.33 7.15
C ASN A 82 -3.54 13.70 5.91
N GLU A 83 -2.21 13.80 6.04
CA GLU A 83 -1.37 14.10 4.89
C GLU A 83 -1.23 12.88 3.98
N ASN A 84 -1.04 11.69 4.57
CA ASN A 84 -1.06 10.44 3.80
C ASN A 84 -2.44 10.20 3.15
N LYS A 85 -3.55 10.55 3.81
CA LYS A 85 -4.89 10.53 3.19
C LYS A 85 -4.93 11.41 1.94
N ARG A 86 -4.40 12.62 2.00
CA ARG A 86 -4.33 13.53 0.83
C ARG A 86 -3.47 12.95 -0.29
N LEU A 87 -2.31 12.37 0.04
CA LEU A 87 -1.41 11.74 -0.92
C LEU A 87 -2.05 10.52 -1.57
N ALA A 88 -2.63 9.61 -0.78
CA ALA A 88 -3.34 8.43 -1.27
C ALA A 88 -4.52 8.81 -2.18
N ARG A 89 -5.27 9.87 -1.82
CA ARG A 89 -6.33 10.42 -2.68
C ARG A 89 -5.78 10.91 -4.01
N ARG A 90 -4.68 11.67 -4.01
CA ARG A 90 -4.01 12.13 -5.25
C ARG A 90 -3.49 10.96 -6.09
N ALA A 91 -3.02 9.89 -5.45
CA ALA A 91 -2.57 8.68 -6.13
C ALA A 91 -3.72 7.80 -6.67
N GLY A 92 -4.98 8.15 -6.38
CA GLY A 92 -6.16 7.43 -6.85
C GLY A 92 -6.55 6.21 -6.01
N ALA A 93 -6.15 6.15 -4.72
CA ALA A 93 -6.37 5.00 -3.85
C ALA A 93 -7.83 4.50 -3.83
N LYS A 94 -8.82 5.41 -3.82
CA LYS A 94 -10.24 5.03 -3.88
C LYS A 94 -10.61 4.24 -5.15
N ALA A 95 -10.12 4.69 -6.29
CA ALA A 95 -10.35 4.02 -7.58
C ALA A 95 -9.63 2.68 -7.63
N LEU A 96 -8.41 2.60 -7.09
CA LEU A 96 -7.63 1.38 -6.99
C LEU A 96 -8.30 0.34 -6.08
N ALA A 97 -8.75 0.73 -4.89
CA ALA A 97 -9.50 -0.13 -3.98
C ALA A 97 -10.82 -0.63 -4.61
N THR A 98 -11.53 0.23 -5.33
CA THR A 98 -12.74 -0.17 -6.07
C THR A 98 -12.43 -1.16 -7.18
N ALA A 99 -11.30 -1.00 -7.88
CA ALA A 99 -10.85 -1.94 -8.90
C ALA A 99 -10.46 -3.30 -8.29
N ALA A 100 -9.76 -3.28 -7.15
CA ALA A 100 -9.41 -4.48 -6.38
C ALA A 100 -10.67 -5.27 -5.99
N LEU A 101 -11.70 -4.59 -5.47
CA LEU A 101 -12.99 -5.19 -5.13
C LEU A 101 -13.65 -5.87 -6.33
N LYS A 102 -13.62 -5.24 -7.50
CA LYS A 102 -14.22 -5.81 -8.71
C LYS A 102 -13.45 -7.04 -9.20
N ALA A 103 -12.11 -6.92 -9.23
CA ALA A 103 -11.24 -7.98 -9.74
C ALA A 103 -11.18 -9.21 -8.81
N HIS A 104 -11.29 -9.01 -7.49
CA HIS A 104 -11.08 -10.05 -6.48
C HIS A 104 -12.28 -10.20 -5.52
N HIS A 105 -13.50 -10.04 -6.02
CA HIS A 105 -14.73 -10.10 -5.21
C HIS A 105 -14.95 -11.43 -4.47
N ALA A 106 -14.32 -12.52 -4.93
CA ALA A 106 -14.36 -13.83 -4.27
C ALA A 106 -13.23 -14.03 -3.23
N THR A 107 -12.29 -13.10 -3.14
CA THR A 107 -11.18 -13.15 -2.17
C THR A 107 -11.54 -12.30 -0.95
N GLU A 108 -12.07 -12.95 0.09
CA GLU A 108 -12.58 -12.30 1.30
C GLU A 108 -11.61 -11.26 1.87
N LYS A 109 -10.32 -11.61 1.98
CA LYS A 109 -9.30 -10.70 2.50
C LYS A 109 -9.14 -9.43 1.66
N VAL A 110 -9.07 -9.56 0.33
CA VAL A 110 -8.99 -8.39 -0.56
C VAL A 110 -10.24 -7.52 -0.40
N VAL A 111 -11.41 -8.14 -0.21
CA VAL A 111 -12.67 -7.41 -0.01
C VAL A 111 -12.66 -6.60 1.27
N THR A 112 -12.33 -7.22 2.41
CA THR A 112 -12.28 -6.55 3.71
C THR A 112 -11.30 -5.36 3.68
N GLU A 113 -10.09 -5.59 3.20
CA GLU A 113 -9.01 -4.59 3.26
C GLU A 113 -9.25 -3.42 2.28
N ALA A 114 -9.81 -3.72 1.10
CA ALA A 114 -10.20 -2.67 0.16
C ALA A 114 -11.40 -1.85 0.69
N GLN A 115 -12.35 -2.48 1.39
CA GLN A 115 -13.46 -1.77 2.04
C GLN A 115 -12.97 -0.86 3.17
N ASP A 116 -12.08 -1.35 4.03
CA ASP A 116 -11.49 -0.57 5.11
C ASP A 116 -10.76 0.67 4.59
N LEU A 117 -9.99 0.52 3.50
CA LEU A 117 -9.34 1.63 2.81
C LEU A 117 -10.35 2.63 2.22
N LEU A 118 -11.52 2.19 1.75
CA LEU A 118 -12.58 3.07 1.24
C LEU A 118 -13.27 3.90 2.33
N GLN A 119 -13.19 3.49 3.60
CA GLN A 119 -13.74 4.23 4.75
C GLN A 119 -12.79 5.31 5.30
N GLN A 120 -11.58 5.44 4.75
CA GLN A 120 -10.55 6.39 5.21
C GLN A 120 -10.60 7.75 4.52
#